data_AF-A0A920LQE1-F1
#
_entry.id   AF-A0A920LQE1-F1
#
_cell.length_a   1.000
_cell.length_b   1.000
_cell.length_c   1.000
_cell.angle_alpha   90.00
_cell.angle_beta   90.00
_cell.angle_gamma   90.00
#
_symmetry.space_group_name_H-M   'P 1'
#
loop_
_entity.id
_entity.type
_entity.pdbx_description
1 polymer ?
#
loop_
_entity_poly.entity_id
_entity_poly.type
_entity_poly.pdbx_seq_one_letter_code
_entity_poly.pdbx_strand_id
1 'polypeptide(L)'
;MMSMYAMDGEVPFRDVYIHALVRDEKGQKMSKSKGNVMDPLDLIDQYGADPLRFTLTAMAAQGRDIKMSTTRLESYRNFATKIWNACRFLQMNGCTGGAGEIDLAKVEEPVNRWIVAGYNEAIVKTTAAIEAYRFNEAADALYSFVWHSYCDWYVD
;
A
#
# COMPACT_ATOMS: atom_id res chain seq x y z
N MET A 1 25.00 -12.10 -23.94
CA MET A 1 26.16 -12.98 -23.68
C MET A 1 27.42 -12.25 -23.23
N MET A 2 27.67 -10.99 -23.61
CA MET A 2 28.85 -10.24 -23.16
C MET A 2 28.90 -9.92 -21.65
N SER A 3 27.74 -9.80 -20.97
CA SER A 3 27.68 -9.41 -19.55
C SER A 3 28.17 -10.48 -18.57
N MET A 4 27.96 -11.78 -18.84
CA MET A 4 28.43 -12.86 -17.95
C MET A 4 29.93 -13.14 -18.09
N TYR A 5 30.52 -12.85 -19.26
CA TYR A 5 31.97 -12.93 -19.46
C TYR A 5 32.74 -11.86 -18.67
N ALA A 6 32.11 -10.73 -18.37
CA ALA A 6 32.70 -9.64 -17.58
C ALA A 6 32.45 -9.76 -16.07
N MET A 7 31.67 -10.75 -15.64
CA MET A 7 31.27 -10.99 -14.25
C MET A 7 31.74 -12.39 -13.78
N ASP A 8 32.81 -12.93 -14.36
CA ASP A 8 33.37 -14.26 -14.03
C ASP A 8 32.35 -15.41 -14.05
N GLY A 9 31.34 -15.32 -14.92
CA GLY A 9 30.27 -16.32 -15.01
C GLY A 9 29.13 -16.14 -14.01
N GLU A 10 29.15 -15.10 -13.18
CA GLU A 10 28.06 -14.78 -12.26
C GLU A 10 27.02 -13.83 -12.87
N VAL A 11 25.75 -14.00 -12.47
CA VAL A 11 24.67 -13.07 -12.84
C VAL A 11 24.72 -11.85 -11.91
N PRO A 12 24.67 -10.61 -12.44
CA PRO A 12 24.79 -9.40 -11.62
C PRO A 12 23.57 -9.14 -10.72
N PHE A 13 22.43 -9.73 -11.04
CA PHE A 13 21.18 -9.65 -10.27
C PHE A 13 20.37 -10.92 -10.50
N ARG A 14 19.77 -11.44 -9.42
CA ARG A 14 18.91 -12.63 -9.46
C ARG A 14 17.44 -12.29 -9.68
N ASP A 15 17.03 -11.13 -9.16
CA ASP A 15 15.69 -10.58 -9.33
C ASP A 15 15.78 -9.19 -9.94
N VAL A 16 14.94 -8.91 -10.93
CA VAL A 16 14.83 -7.60 -11.57
C VAL A 16 13.37 -7.18 -11.58
N TYR A 17 13.04 -6.16 -10.80
CA TYR A 17 11.72 -5.55 -10.80
C TYR A 17 11.74 -4.27 -11.64
N ILE A 18 11.01 -4.27 -12.75
CA ILE A 18 10.85 -3.12 -13.63
C ILE A 18 9.47 -2.53 -13.39
N HIS A 19 9.43 -1.34 -12.77
CA HIS A 19 8.19 -0.61 -12.56
C HIS A 19 7.83 0.25 -13.78
N ALA A 20 6.56 0.60 -13.89
CA ALA A 20 6.07 1.45 -14.97
C ALA A 20 6.49 2.92 -14.80
N LEU A 21 6.37 3.69 -15.88
CA LEU A 21 6.67 5.12 -15.85
C LEU A 21 5.49 5.90 -15.26
N VAL A 22 5.80 6.90 -14.46
CA VAL A 22 4.80 7.88 -14.01
C VAL A 22 4.54 8.88 -15.13
N ARG A 23 3.26 9.09 -15.41
CA ARG A 23 2.72 10.00 -16.41
C ARG A 23 1.82 11.01 -15.73
N ASP A 24 1.57 12.13 -16.41
CA ASP A 24 0.55 13.08 -15.96
C ASP A 24 -0.86 12.47 -16.05
N GLU A 25 -1.86 13.21 -15.56
CA GLU A 25 -3.28 12.81 -15.58
C GLU A 25 -3.81 12.47 -16.99
N LYS A 26 -3.21 13.08 -18.02
CA LYS A 26 -3.56 12.87 -19.43
C LYS A 26 -2.77 11.72 -20.08
N GLY A 27 -1.89 11.04 -19.33
CA GLY A 27 -1.05 9.95 -19.80
C GLY A 27 0.20 10.39 -20.57
N GLN A 28 0.54 11.67 -20.57
CA GLN A 28 1.75 12.15 -21.24
C GLN A 28 2.99 11.91 -20.37
N LYS A 29 4.13 11.69 -21.03
CA LYS A 29 5.43 11.73 -20.34
C LYS A 29 5.57 13.07 -19.61
N MET A 30 5.89 13.02 -18.33
CA MET A 30 6.27 14.24 -17.59
C MET A 30 7.61 14.74 -18.13
N SER A 31 7.67 16.02 -18.50
CA SER A 31 8.93 16.66 -18.90
C SER A 31 8.91 18.16 -18.60
N LYS A 32 10.07 18.70 -18.21
CA LYS A 32 10.23 20.14 -17.93
C LYS A 32 9.79 21.00 -19.13
N SER A 33 10.09 20.55 -20.35
CA SER A 33 9.68 21.24 -21.59
C SER A 33 8.17 21.31 -21.82
N LYS A 34 7.39 20.39 -21.25
CA LYS A 34 5.92 20.37 -21.38
C LYS A 34 5.21 21.06 -20.22
N GLY A 35 5.93 21.46 -19.18
CA GLY A 35 5.36 22.09 -17.98
C GLY A 35 4.43 21.19 -17.16
N ASN A 36 4.45 19.87 -17.39
CA ASN A 36 3.56 18.90 -16.74
C ASN A 36 4.30 18.05 -15.68
N VAL A 37 5.42 18.55 -15.16
CA VAL A 37 6.17 17.88 -14.08
C VAL A 37 5.43 18.15 -12.78
N MET A 38 5.16 17.09 -12.02
CA MET A 38 4.74 17.20 -10.63
C MET A 38 5.97 17.02 -9.74
N ASP A 39 6.26 18.03 -8.91
CA ASP A 39 7.31 17.90 -7.90
C ASP A 39 6.79 17.00 -6.77
N PRO A 40 7.49 15.91 -6.42
CA PRO A 40 7.09 15.06 -5.30
C PRO A 40 7.05 15.82 -3.97
N LEU A 41 7.86 16.86 -3.77
CA LEU A 41 7.84 17.66 -2.54
C LEU A 41 6.56 18.48 -2.42
N ASP A 42 6.11 19.10 -3.51
CA ASP A 42 4.83 19.83 -3.54
C ASP A 42 3.65 18.89 -3.21
N LEU A 43 3.70 17.66 -3.74
CA LEU A 43 2.69 16.63 -3.44
C LEU A 43 2.75 16.17 -1.98
N ILE A 44 3.94 16.06 -1.39
CA ILE A 44 4.12 15.71 0.02
C ILE A 44 3.58 16.82 0.91
N ASP A 45 3.86 18.08 0.59
CA ASP A 45 3.36 19.22 1.36
C ASP A 45 1.82 19.31 1.31
N GLN A 46 1.22 18.94 0.18
CA GLN A 46 -0.24 18.99 0.00
C GLN A 46 -0.99 17.77 0.56
N TYR A 47 -0.44 16.55 0.41
CA TYR A 47 -1.15 15.31 0.74
C TYR A 47 -0.46 14.45 1.80
N GLY A 48 0.82 14.64 2.03
CA GLY A 48 1.67 13.82 2.90
C GLY A 48 2.48 12.77 2.15
N ALA A 49 3.58 12.35 2.77
CA ALA A 49 4.49 11.36 2.20
C ALA A 49 3.86 9.95 2.11
N ASP A 50 3.14 9.51 3.14
CA ASP A 50 2.52 8.18 3.13
C ASP A 50 1.43 8.04 2.07
N PRO A 51 0.51 9.00 1.88
CA PRO A 51 -0.42 8.97 0.76
C PRO A 51 0.26 8.90 -0.61
N LEU A 52 1.34 9.66 -0.83
CA LEU A 52 2.11 9.58 -2.07
C LEU A 52 2.73 8.20 -2.29
N ARG A 53 3.38 7.64 -1.26
CA ARG A 53 3.99 6.30 -1.32
C ARG A 53 2.93 5.23 -1.58
N PHE A 54 1.83 5.26 -0.84
CA PHE A 54 0.75 4.28 -0.99
C PHE A 54 0.09 4.38 -2.36
N THR A 55 -0.11 5.59 -2.89
CA THR A 55 -0.62 5.81 -4.25
C THR A 55 0.28 5.14 -5.29
N LEU A 56 1.59 5.39 -5.22
CA LEU A 56 2.56 4.81 -6.15
C LEU A 56 2.58 3.28 -6.05
N THR A 57 2.58 2.74 -4.83
CA THR A 57 2.55 1.29 -4.58
C THR A 57 1.28 0.64 -5.13
N ALA A 58 0.10 1.20 -4.83
CA ALA A 58 -1.18 0.67 -5.30
C ALA A 58 -1.35 0.76 -6.81
N MET A 59 -0.65 1.69 -7.47
CA MET A 59 -0.71 1.88 -8.92
C MET A 59 0.40 1.18 -9.69
N ALA A 60 1.42 0.63 -9.01
CA ALA A 60 2.56 -0.06 -9.62
C ALA A 60 2.22 -1.46 -10.17
N ALA A 61 1.06 -1.61 -10.82
CA ALA A 61 0.68 -2.82 -11.51
C ALA A 61 1.60 -3.02 -12.74
N GLN A 62 2.15 -4.23 -12.88
CA GLN A 62 3.06 -4.55 -13.98
C GLN A 62 2.42 -4.31 -15.35
N GLY A 63 3.21 -3.72 -16.26
CA GLY A 63 2.83 -3.53 -17.66
C GLY A 63 1.91 -2.34 -17.96
N ARG A 64 1.59 -1.48 -17.00
CA ARG A 64 0.79 -0.26 -17.23
C ARG A 64 1.41 0.98 -16.62
N ASP A 65 1.53 2.04 -17.42
CA ASP A 65 1.98 3.35 -16.96
C ASP A 65 1.07 3.90 -15.83
N ILE A 66 1.69 4.53 -14.83
CA ILE A 66 1.01 5.15 -13.70
C ILE A 66 0.55 6.53 -14.15
N LYS A 67 -0.75 6.70 -14.37
CA LYS A 67 -1.35 8.02 -14.56
C LYS A 67 -1.55 8.66 -13.20
N MET A 68 -0.62 9.51 -12.80
CA MET A 68 -0.71 10.19 -11.51
C MET A 68 -1.88 11.16 -11.55
N SER A 69 -2.80 11.02 -10.59
CA SER A 69 -4.00 11.84 -10.46
C SER A 69 -4.15 12.32 -9.02
N THR A 70 -4.39 13.61 -8.88
CA THR A 70 -4.64 14.28 -7.59
C THR A 70 -5.82 13.65 -6.85
N THR A 71 -6.89 13.25 -7.56
CA THR A 71 -8.04 12.54 -6.97
C THR A 71 -7.66 11.20 -6.32
N ARG A 72 -6.70 10.47 -6.91
CA ARG A 72 -6.20 9.23 -6.30
C ARG A 72 -5.36 9.51 -5.07
N LEU A 73 -4.50 10.52 -5.12
CA LEU A 73 -3.73 10.98 -3.95
C LEU A 73 -4.65 11.39 -2.80
N GLU A 74 -5.72 12.13 -3.08
CA GLU A 74 -6.74 12.50 -2.10
C GLU A 74 -7.39 11.29 -1.45
N SER A 75 -7.72 10.27 -2.25
CA SER A 75 -8.32 9.04 -1.75
C SER A 75 -7.39 8.31 -0.78
N TYR A 76 -6.10 8.21 -1.08
CA TYR A 76 -5.12 7.59 -0.18
C TYR A 76 -4.72 8.47 1.01
N ARG A 77 -4.85 9.81 0.92
CA ARG A 77 -4.81 10.69 2.09
C ARG A 77 -5.99 10.43 3.03
N ASN A 78 -7.18 10.26 2.47
CA ASN A 78 -8.36 9.92 3.25
C ASN A 78 -8.21 8.53 3.90
N PHE A 79 -7.53 7.58 3.24
CA PHE A 79 -7.18 6.29 3.84
C PHE A 79 -6.24 6.41 5.04
N ALA A 80 -5.16 7.19 4.91
CA ALA A 80 -4.29 7.49 6.05
C ALA A 80 -5.07 8.15 7.21
N THR A 81 -6.02 9.03 6.88
CA THR A 81 -6.91 9.67 7.86
C THR A 81 -7.85 8.65 8.52
N LYS A 82 -8.39 7.67 7.77
CA LYS A 82 -9.23 6.59 8.30
C LYS A 82 -8.44 5.72 9.31
N ILE A 83 -7.18 5.38 8.99
CA ILE A 83 -6.27 4.67 9.92
C ILE A 83 -6.07 5.50 11.19
N TRP A 84 -5.75 6.79 11.04
CA TRP A 84 -5.56 7.70 12.18
C TRP A 84 -6.79 7.75 13.09
N ASN A 85 -7.98 7.86 12.49
CA ASN A 85 -9.25 7.89 13.22
C ASN A 85 -9.51 6.56 13.96
N ALA A 86 -9.24 5.41 13.34
CA ALA A 86 -9.35 4.11 13.99
C ALA A 86 -8.40 4.00 15.19
N CYS A 87 -7.14 4.43 15.04
CA CYS A 87 -6.19 4.46 16.15
C CYS A 87 -6.64 5.40 17.28
N ARG A 88 -7.16 6.59 16.94
CA ARG A 88 -7.72 7.55 17.91
C ARG A 88 -8.91 6.95 18.66
N PHE A 89 -9.81 6.27 17.97
CA PHE A 89 -10.95 5.59 18.58
C PHE A 89 -10.49 4.53 19.59
N LEU A 90 -9.52 3.69 19.22
CA LEU A 90 -8.93 2.71 20.15
C LEU A 90 -8.35 3.38 21.39
N GLN A 91 -7.57 4.45 21.23
CA GLN A 91 -7.00 5.19 22.35
C GLN A 91 -8.06 5.77 23.29
N MET A 92 -9.15 6.33 22.74
CA MET A 92 -10.27 6.87 23.52
C MET A 92 -10.99 5.81 24.33
N ASN A 93 -10.98 4.56 23.87
CA ASN A 93 -11.55 3.40 24.55
C ASN A 93 -10.54 2.66 25.45
N GLY A 94 -9.37 3.25 25.72
CA GLY A 94 -8.36 2.67 26.61
C GLY A 94 -7.51 1.56 25.98
N CYS A 95 -7.70 1.25 24.68
CA CYS A 95 -6.90 0.31 23.92
C CYS A 95 -5.56 0.94 23.52
N THR A 96 -4.71 1.21 24.53
CA THR A 96 -3.44 1.96 24.40
C THR A 96 -2.20 1.09 24.47
N GLY A 97 -2.34 -0.19 24.83
CA GLY A 97 -1.25 -1.17 24.87
C GLY A 97 -1.01 -1.86 23.52
N GLY A 98 0.21 -2.36 23.32
CA GLY A 98 0.46 -3.35 22.26
C GLY A 98 -0.34 -4.63 22.53
N ALA A 99 -0.75 -5.32 21.46
CA ALA A 99 -1.66 -6.46 21.56
C ALA A 99 -1.11 -7.67 22.37
N GLY A 100 0.19 -7.69 22.67
CA GLY A 100 0.84 -8.83 23.31
C GLY A 100 0.64 -10.13 22.50
N GLU A 101 0.83 -11.27 23.15
CA GLU A 101 0.33 -12.53 22.60
C GLU A 101 -1.18 -12.62 22.81
N ILE A 102 -1.92 -12.77 21.70
CA ILE A 102 -3.35 -13.01 21.72
C ILE A 102 -3.60 -14.52 21.77
N ASP A 103 -4.20 -15.00 22.86
CA ASP A 103 -4.70 -16.37 22.95
C ASP A 103 -6.00 -16.51 22.15
N LEU A 104 -5.89 -17.03 20.93
CA LEU A 104 -7.01 -17.21 20.01
C LEU A 104 -8.10 -18.15 20.57
N ALA A 105 -7.76 -19.03 21.51
CA ALA A 105 -8.74 -19.92 22.13
C ALA A 105 -9.75 -19.15 23.01
N LYS A 106 -9.38 -17.96 23.48
CA LYS A 106 -10.24 -17.08 24.30
C LYS A 106 -11.10 -16.13 23.46
N VAL A 107 -10.97 -16.15 22.14
CA VAL A 107 -11.82 -15.36 21.24
C VAL A 107 -13.13 -16.13 21.03
N GLU A 108 -14.12 -15.86 21.87
CA GLU A 108 -15.39 -16.59 21.85
C GLU A 108 -16.46 -15.94 20.96
N GLU A 109 -16.51 -14.60 20.97
CA GLU A 109 -17.52 -13.85 20.25
C GLU A 109 -17.42 -14.04 18.73
N PRO A 110 -18.54 -14.38 18.03
CA PRO A 110 -18.53 -14.63 16.59
C PRO A 110 -17.93 -13.48 15.77
N VAL A 111 -18.24 -12.23 16.15
CA VAL A 111 -17.72 -11.03 15.47
C VAL A 111 -16.20 -10.90 15.63
N ASN A 112 -15.65 -11.25 16.79
CA ASN A 112 -14.21 -11.23 17.04
C ASN A 112 -13.50 -12.36 16.28
N ARG A 113 -14.11 -13.54 16.19
CA ARG A 113 -13.59 -14.65 15.36
C ARG A 113 -13.55 -14.28 13.88
N TRP A 114 -14.61 -13.61 13.40
CA TRP A 114 -14.71 -13.14 12.02
C TRP A 114 -13.59 -12.15 11.67
N ILE A 115 -13.38 -11.11 12.48
CA ILE A 115 -12.34 -10.11 12.17
C ILE A 115 -10.93 -10.70 12.25
N VAL A 116 -10.69 -11.62 13.19
CA VAL A 116 -9.39 -12.33 13.31
C VAL A 116 -9.14 -13.18 12.07
N ALA A 117 -10.15 -13.90 11.58
CA ALA A 117 -10.03 -14.67 10.34
C ALA A 117 -9.75 -13.76 9.13
N GLY A 118 -10.46 -12.63 9.02
CA GLY A 118 -10.23 -11.64 7.97
C GLY A 118 -8.83 -11.01 8.04
N TYR A 119 -8.32 -10.76 9.25
CA TYR A 119 -6.96 -10.25 9.45
C TYR A 119 -5.91 -11.26 8.99
N ASN A 120 -6.10 -12.54 9.33
CA ASN A 120 -5.20 -13.61 8.89
C ASN A 120 -5.24 -13.78 7.36
N GLU A 121 -6.42 -13.68 6.74
CA GLU A 121 -6.54 -13.68 5.28
C GLU A 121 -5.78 -12.51 4.63
N ALA A 122 -5.89 -11.32 5.22
CA ALA A 122 -5.14 -10.14 4.76
C ALA A 122 -3.62 -10.34 4.89
N ILE A 123 -3.14 -10.94 5.98
CA ILE A 123 -1.72 -11.31 6.16
C ILE A 123 -1.27 -12.25 5.03
N VAL A 124 -2.00 -13.34 4.80
CA VAL A 124 -1.64 -14.35 3.79
C VAL A 124 -1.58 -13.71 2.40
N LYS A 125 -2.61 -12.94 2.01
CA LYS A 125 -2.66 -12.26 0.71
C LYS A 125 -1.52 -11.24 0.54
N THR A 126 -1.30 -10.42 1.55
CA THR A 126 -0.26 -9.38 1.52
C THR A 126 1.13 -9.99 1.43
N THR A 127 1.40 -11.03 2.23
CA THR A 127 2.68 -11.74 2.24
C THR A 127 2.97 -12.35 0.87
N ALA A 128 2.03 -13.12 0.32
CA ALA A 128 2.19 -13.75 -1.00
C ALA A 128 2.40 -12.70 -2.11
N ALA A 129 1.68 -11.57 -2.05
CA ALA A 129 1.83 -10.49 -3.02
C ALA A 129 3.21 -9.81 -2.92
N ILE A 130 3.73 -9.57 -1.71
CA ILE A 130 5.06 -9.00 -1.50
C ILE A 130 6.15 -9.96 -2.01
N GLU A 131 6.07 -11.24 -1.67
CA GLU A 131 7.02 -12.27 -2.13
C GLU A 131 7.03 -12.41 -3.66
N ALA A 132 5.88 -12.20 -4.31
CA ALA A 132 5.73 -12.21 -5.76
C ALA A 132 6.03 -10.86 -6.44
N TYR A 133 6.54 -9.85 -5.72
CA TYR A 133 6.77 -8.48 -6.21
C TYR A 133 5.51 -7.80 -6.79
N ARG A 134 4.32 -8.21 -6.33
CA ARG A 134 3.01 -7.65 -6.71
C ARG A 134 2.53 -6.63 -5.69
N PHE A 135 3.30 -5.56 -5.51
CA PHE A 135 3.04 -4.57 -4.46
C PHE A 135 1.68 -3.87 -4.58
N ASN A 136 1.14 -3.76 -5.79
CA ASN A 136 -0.22 -3.23 -6.00
C ASN A 136 -1.30 -4.14 -5.39
N GLU A 137 -1.13 -5.47 -5.47
CA GLU A 137 -2.06 -6.44 -4.85
C GLU A 137 -1.90 -6.43 -3.33
N ALA A 138 -0.66 -6.25 -2.82
CA ALA A 138 -0.42 -6.07 -1.39
C ALA A 138 -1.13 -4.83 -0.83
N ALA A 139 -1.02 -3.70 -1.52
CA ALA A 139 -1.71 -2.46 -1.14
C ALA A 139 -3.24 -2.61 -1.19
N ASP A 140 -3.77 -3.29 -2.20
CA ASP A 140 -5.21 -3.54 -2.33
C ASP A 140 -5.75 -4.43 -1.19
N ALA A 141 -5.03 -5.51 -0.85
CA ALA A 141 -5.40 -6.39 0.26
C ALA A 141 -5.44 -5.64 1.61
N LEU A 142 -4.43 -4.80 1.88
CA LEU A 142 -4.38 -3.97 3.09
C LEU A 142 -5.49 -2.94 3.12
N TYR A 143 -5.71 -2.21 2.02
CA TYR A 143 -6.77 -1.21 1.91
C TYR A 143 -8.15 -1.85 2.16
N SER A 144 -8.41 -2.98 1.49
CA SER A 144 -9.69 -3.69 1.58
C SER A 144 -9.99 -4.16 3.00
N PHE A 145 -9.02 -4.79 3.67
CA PHE A 145 -9.22 -5.23 5.05
C PHE A 145 -9.43 -4.05 6.01
N VAL A 146 -8.54 -3.05 5.97
CA VAL A 146 -8.60 -1.93 6.92
C VAL A 146 -9.86 -1.10 6.71
N TRP A 147 -10.20 -0.77 5.47
CA TRP A 147 -11.35 0.07 5.18
C TRP A 147 -12.64 -0.71 5.33
N HIS A 148 -12.82 -1.78 4.54
CA HIS A 148 -14.12 -2.44 4.34
C HIS A 148 -14.44 -3.52 5.35
N SER A 149 -13.48 -4.02 6.13
CA SER A 149 -13.76 -5.03 7.17
C SER A 149 -13.55 -4.45 8.56
N TYR A 150 -12.38 -3.88 8.83
CA TYR A 150 -12.06 -3.39 10.16
C TYR A 150 -12.84 -2.12 10.48
N CYS A 151 -12.68 -1.06 9.68
CA CYS A 151 -13.30 0.21 10.04
C CYS A 151 -14.81 0.25 9.79
N ASP A 152 -15.28 -0.21 8.63
CA ASP A 152 -16.70 -0.08 8.25
C ASP A 152 -17.64 -1.05 9.00
N TRP A 153 -17.12 -2.10 9.65
CA TRP A 153 -17.95 -3.14 10.28
C TRP A 153 -17.53 -3.54 11.69
N TYR A 154 -16.24 -3.53 12.01
CA TYR A 154 -15.78 -4.01 13.32
C TYR A 154 -15.64 -2.89 14.36
N VAL A 155 -15.26 -1.69 13.92
CA VAL A 155 -15.01 -0.53 14.80
C VAL A 155 -16.22 0.41 14.88
N ASP A 156 -17.09 0.43 13.86
CA ASP A 156 -18.36 1.17 13.85
C ASP A 156 -19.44 0.44 14.70
#